data_AF-A0A8S3IY07-F1
#
_entry.id   AF-A0A8S3IY07-F1
#
_cell.length_a   1.000
_cell.length_b   1.000
_cell.length_c   1.000
_cell.angle_alpha   90.00
_cell.angle_beta   90.00
_cell.angle_gamma   90.00
#
_symmetry.space_group_name_H-M   'P 1'
#
loop_
_entity.id
_entity.type
_entity.pdbx_description
1 polymer ?
#
loop_
_entity_poly.entity_id
_entity_poly.type
_entity_poly.pdbx_seq_one_letter_code
_entity_poly.pdbx_strand_id
1 'polypeptide(L)'
;IKRRLEETLKTEANISAAREKYRPAATRGSLLYFVVADLGLIDPMYQFSLRYFTQLFNTTIENSTKSEDLNQRLQIILDSTTENIYTNVSRGLFEKDKLIFSFLLCAEILKLQGVINDIEWNFLLRGGLVTEEKRPPKPNHDWLSLEHWNQALLLVGVCDVFKTLPHDIEHYQQPIYVQINPELRIVISSNDITTNVPSDYNTKLSDFQKLLFVKAFAPYSLVQSITYFVA
;
A
#
# COMPACT_ATOMS: atom_id res chain seq x y z
N ILE A 1 -40.75 18.56 -32.37
CA ILE A 1 -39.40 19.04 -31.95
C ILE A 1 -39.28 19.12 -30.43
N LYS A 2 -40.15 19.86 -29.71
CA LYS A 2 -40.14 19.93 -28.22
C LYS A 2 -40.15 18.57 -27.51
N ARG A 3 -41.04 17.64 -27.88
CA ARG A 3 -41.10 16.30 -27.26
C ARG A 3 -39.79 15.50 -27.40
N ARG A 4 -39.17 15.55 -28.59
CA ARG A 4 -37.87 14.90 -28.84
C ARG A 4 -36.76 15.52 -28.00
N LEU A 5 -36.76 16.85 -27.86
CA LEU A 5 -35.79 17.55 -27.00
C LEU A 5 -35.94 17.12 -25.53
N GLU A 6 -37.16 17.05 -25.02
CA GLU A 6 -37.44 16.58 -23.65
C GLU A 6 -37.01 15.11 -23.44
N GLU A 7 -37.27 14.24 -24.41
CA GLU A 7 -36.82 12.83 -24.40
C GLU A 7 -35.28 12.73 -24.39
N THR A 8 -34.59 13.55 -25.19
CA THR A 8 -33.13 13.62 -25.23
C THR A 8 -32.55 14.07 -23.88
N LEU A 9 -33.08 15.14 -23.28
CA LEU A 9 -32.60 15.65 -22.00
C LEU A 9 -32.77 14.64 -20.87
N LYS A 10 -33.89 13.92 -20.83
CA LYS A 10 -34.11 12.83 -19.86
C LYS A 10 -33.13 11.68 -20.06
N THR A 11 -32.87 11.30 -21.32
CA THR A 11 -31.92 10.23 -21.65
C THR A 11 -30.50 10.62 -21.26
N GLU A 12 -30.09 11.87 -21.52
CA GLU A 12 -28.79 12.41 -21.14
C GLU A 12 -28.60 12.43 -19.62
N ALA A 13 -29.62 12.86 -18.87
CA ALA A 13 -29.60 12.82 -17.42
C ALA A 13 -29.44 11.39 -16.88
N ASN A 14 -30.14 10.42 -17.46
CA ASN A 14 -30.04 9.01 -17.09
C ASN A 14 -28.65 8.42 -17.39
N ILE A 15 -28.06 8.76 -18.55
CA ILE A 15 -26.70 8.35 -18.90
C ILE A 15 -25.70 8.95 -17.92
N SER A 16 -25.81 10.24 -17.62
CA SER A 16 -24.92 10.91 -16.67
C SER A 16 -25.01 10.26 -15.28
N ALA A 17 -26.22 10.00 -14.79
CA ALA A 17 -26.43 9.31 -13.52
C ALA A 17 -25.86 7.89 -13.52
N ALA A 18 -25.95 7.16 -14.64
CA ALA A 18 -25.35 5.84 -14.79
C ALA A 18 -23.81 5.91 -14.81
N ARG A 19 -23.22 6.91 -15.47
CA ARG A 19 -21.76 7.09 -15.51
C ARG A 19 -21.17 7.32 -14.12
N GLU A 20 -21.81 8.14 -13.30
CA GLU A 20 -21.33 8.40 -11.93
C GLU A 20 -21.27 7.13 -11.08
N LYS A 21 -22.25 6.24 -11.24
CA LYS A 21 -22.29 4.95 -10.54
C LYS A 21 -21.08 4.06 -10.86
N TYR A 22 -20.55 4.12 -12.08
CA TYR A 22 -19.38 3.33 -12.50
C TYR A 22 -18.05 4.07 -12.42
N ARG A 23 -18.05 5.34 -11.97
CA ARG A 23 -16.83 6.13 -11.80
C ARG A 23 -15.75 5.41 -10.98
N PRO A 24 -16.06 4.70 -9.87
CA PRO A 24 -15.04 3.96 -9.12
C PRO A 24 -14.28 2.92 -9.95
N ALA A 25 -14.98 2.20 -10.83
CA ALA A 25 -14.36 1.22 -11.72
C ALA A 25 -13.45 1.91 -12.77
N ALA A 26 -13.87 3.05 -13.31
CA ALA A 26 -13.06 3.84 -14.23
C ALA A 26 -11.81 4.41 -13.55
N THR A 27 -11.93 4.92 -12.33
CA THR A 27 -10.80 5.39 -11.52
C THR A 27 -9.81 4.26 -11.24
N ARG A 28 -10.29 3.08 -10.85
CA ARG A 28 -9.43 1.89 -10.67
C ARG A 28 -8.74 1.50 -11.97
N GLY A 29 -9.46 1.45 -13.10
CA GLY A 29 -8.88 1.11 -14.40
C GLY A 29 -7.77 2.08 -14.82
N SER A 30 -7.97 3.38 -14.61
CA SER A 30 -6.95 4.40 -14.88
C SER A 30 -5.71 4.20 -14.01
N LEU A 31 -5.89 3.93 -12.72
CA LEU A 31 -4.78 3.69 -11.79
C LEU A 31 -3.97 2.45 -12.21
N LEU A 32 -4.64 1.34 -12.48
CA LEU A 32 -3.99 0.11 -12.92
C LEU A 32 -3.22 0.32 -14.23
N TYR A 33 -3.75 1.11 -15.17
CA TYR A 33 -3.06 1.44 -16.41
C TYR A 33 -1.74 2.18 -16.16
N PHE A 34 -1.75 3.21 -15.31
CA PHE A 34 -0.54 3.97 -15.04
C PHE A 34 0.52 3.12 -14.33
N VAL A 35 0.14 2.26 -13.38
CA VAL A 35 1.08 1.31 -12.78
C VAL A 35 1.72 0.41 -13.84
N VAL A 36 0.93 -0.13 -14.76
CA VAL A 36 1.43 -0.99 -15.84
C VAL A 36 2.30 -0.22 -16.84
N ALA A 37 1.94 1.02 -17.16
CA ALA A 37 2.72 1.87 -18.07
C ALA A 37 4.09 2.23 -17.47
N ASP A 38 4.13 2.50 -16.16
CA ASP A 38 5.35 2.87 -15.43
C ASP A 38 6.32 1.70 -15.27
N LEU A 39 5.92 0.45 -15.52
CA LEU A 39 6.84 -0.69 -15.57
C LEU A 39 7.93 -0.51 -16.65
N GLY A 40 7.64 0.25 -17.71
CA GLY A 40 8.63 0.60 -18.73
C GLY A 40 9.81 1.42 -18.19
N LEU A 41 9.67 2.06 -17.03
CA LEU A 41 10.74 2.75 -16.32
C LEU A 41 11.68 1.78 -15.57
N ILE A 42 11.19 0.59 -15.23
CA ILE A 42 11.97 -0.46 -14.57
C ILE A 42 12.80 -1.19 -15.63
N ASP A 43 12.16 -1.63 -16.71
CA ASP A 43 12.81 -2.27 -17.85
C ASP A 43 12.13 -1.83 -19.16
N PRO A 44 12.87 -1.34 -20.17
CA PRO A 44 12.29 -0.96 -21.47
C PRO A 44 11.52 -2.09 -22.18
N MET A 45 11.73 -3.36 -21.81
CA MET A 45 10.97 -4.50 -22.33
C MET A 45 9.53 -4.55 -21.79
N TYR A 46 9.22 -3.87 -20.68
CA TYR A 46 7.89 -3.89 -20.03
C TYR A 46 6.96 -2.80 -20.57
N GLN A 47 6.89 -2.69 -21.90
CA GLN A 47 6.03 -1.73 -22.57
C GLN A 47 4.69 -2.35 -22.96
N PHE A 48 3.62 -1.88 -22.32
CA PHE A 48 2.26 -2.27 -22.66
C PHE A 48 1.50 -1.08 -23.25
N SER A 49 0.93 -1.28 -24.43
CA SER A 49 0.12 -0.23 -25.07
C SER A 49 -1.21 -0.01 -24.34
N LEU A 50 -1.72 1.22 -24.36
CA LEU A 50 -3.07 1.52 -23.87
C LEU A 50 -4.14 0.68 -24.57
N ARG A 51 -3.96 0.37 -25.86
CA ARG A 51 -4.87 -0.49 -26.62
C ARG A 51 -4.94 -1.90 -26.04
N TYR A 52 -3.79 -2.52 -25.76
CA TYR A 52 -3.73 -3.84 -25.13
C TYR A 52 -4.41 -3.82 -23.76
N PHE A 53 -4.06 -2.84 -22.92
CA PHE A 53 -4.65 -2.70 -21.59
C PHE A 53 -6.17 -2.53 -21.64
N THR A 54 -6.66 -1.65 -22.52
CA THR A 54 -8.10 -1.37 -22.67
C THR A 54 -8.87 -2.62 -23.12
N GLN A 55 -8.30 -3.39 -24.06
CA GLN A 55 -8.90 -4.64 -24.50
C GLN A 55 -8.97 -5.66 -23.35
N LEU A 56 -7.87 -5.84 -22.60
CA LEU A 56 -7.84 -6.74 -21.45
C LEU A 56 -8.86 -6.32 -20.38
N PHE A 57 -8.93 -5.04 -20.06
CA PHE A 57 -9.86 -4.47 -19.09
C PHE A 57 -11.32 -4.71 -19.50
N ASN A 58 -11.67 -4.40 -20.76
CA ASN A 58 -13.02 -4.61 -21.28
C ASN A 58 -13.41 -6.09 -21.30
N THR A 59 -12.53 -6.96 -21.79
CA THR A 59 -12.75 -8.41 -21.79
C THR A 59 -12.93 -8.95 -20.37
N THR A 60 -12.22 -8.39 -19.38
CA THR A 60 -12.40 -8.77 -17.97
C THR A 60 -13.77 -8.35 -17.44
N ILE A 61 -14.24 -7.14 -17.78
CA ILE A 61 -15.59 -6.68 -17.40
C ILE A 61 -16.66 -7.55 -18.06
N GLU A 62 -16.48 -7.92 -19.33
CA GLU A 62 -17.40 -8.76 -20.08
C GLU A 62 -17.51 -10.17 -19.49
N ASN A 63 -16.38 -10.78 -19.12
CA ASN A 63 -16.33 -12.17 -18.64
C ASN A 63 -16.54 -12.33 -17.13
N SER A 64 -16.35 -11.28 -16.34
CA SER A 64 -16.56 -11.33 -14.88
C SER A 64 -18.04 -11.56 -14.54
N THR A 65 -18.26 -12.20 -13.39
CA THR A 65 -19.58 -12.54 -12.86
C THR A 65 -20.51 -11.33 -12.85
N LYS A 66 -21.73 -11.52 -13.36
CA LYS A 66 -22.77 -10.50 -13.35
C LYS A 66 -23.52 -10.54 -12.02
N SER A 67 -23.92 -9.38 -11.53
CA SER A 67 -24.82 -9.23 -10.39
C SER A 67 -25.83 -8.12 -10.70
N GLU A 68 -27.06 -8.29 -10.22
CA GLU A 68 -28.11 -7.27 -10.27
C GLU A 68 -27.87 -6.17 -9.22
N ASP A 69 -27.19 -6.50 -8.12
CA ASP A 69 -26.75 -5.51 -7.15
C ASP A 69 -25.52 -4.75 -7.67
N LEU A 70 -25.67 -3.44 -7.80
CA LEU A 70 -24.63 -2.57 -8.37
C LEU A 70 -23.35 -2.58 -7.53
N ASN A 71 -23.45 -2.56 -6.20
CA ASN A 71 -22.28 -2.50 -5.34
C ASN A 71 -21.48 -3.80 -5.42
N GLN A 72 -22.17 -4.93 -5.37
CA GLN A 72 -21.58 -6.25 -5.57
C GLN A 72 -20.97 -6.35 -6.97
N ARG A 73 -21.66 -5.87 -8.00
CA ARG A 73 -21.14 -5.87 -9.38
C ARG A 73 -19.86 -5.02 -9.49
N LEU A 74 -19.82 -3.86 -8.84
CA LEU A 74 -18.63 -3.00 -8.82
C LEU A 74 -17.46 -3.69 -8.14
N GLN A 75 -17.66 -4.30 -6.96
CA GLN A 75 -16.59 -5.04 -6.29
C GLN A 75 -16.06 -6.18 -7.15
N ILE A 76 -16.94 -6.98 -7.76
CA ILE A 76 -16.53 -8.05 -8.69
C ILE A 76 -15.68 -7.49 -9.83
N ILE A 77 -16.04 -6.34 -10.42
CA ILE A 77 -15.24 -5.70 -11.47
C ILE A 77 -13.87 -5.29 -10.93
N LEU A 78 -13.81 -4.63 -9.77
CA LEU A 78 -12.56 -4.16 -9.17
C LEU A 78 -11.61 -5.32 -8.88
N ASP A 79 -12.10 -6.41 -8.29
CA ASP A 79 -11.32 -7.58 -7.93
C ASP A 79 -10.87 -8.33 -9.18
N SER A 80 -11.80 -8.64 -10.09
CA SER A 80 -11.52 -9.37 -11.33
C SER A 80 -10.52 -8.61 -12.21
N THR A 81 -10.66 -7.29 -12.33
CA THR A 81 -9.73 -6.48 -13.14
C THR A 81 -8.33 -6.43 -12.53
N THR A 82 -8.22 -6.28 -11.20
CA THR A 82 -6.94 -6.30 -10.50
C THR A 82 -6.22 -7.64 -10.70
N GLU A 83 -6.92 -8.76 -10.47
CA GLU A 83 -6.35 -10.11 -10.60
C GLU A 83 -5.97 -10.43 -12.06
N ASN A 84 -6.84 -10.11 -13.01
CA ASN A 84 -6.63 -10.45 -14.42
C ASN A 84 -5.49 -9.61 -15.02
N ILE A 85 -5.39 -8.32 -14.67
CA ILE A 85 -4.27 -7.46 -15.05
C ILE A 85 -2.97 -7.97 -14.44
N TYR A 86 -2.94 -8.25 -13.13
CA TYR A 86 -1.77 -8.80 -12.47
C TYR A 86 -1.29 -10.08 -13.15
N THR A 87 -2.21 -11.02 -13.40
CA THR A 87 -1.90 -12.32 -14.01
C THR A 87 -1.33 -12.19 -15.41
N ASN A 88 -1.94 -11.35 -16.27
CA ASN A 88 -1.50 -11.22 -17.66
C ASN A 88 -0.20 -10.43 -17.79
N VAL A 89 -0.05 -9.35 -17.05
CA VAL A 89 1.17 -8.53 -17.08
C VAL A 89 2.34 -9.32 -16.49
N SER A 90 2.14 -10.01 -15.35
CA SER A 90 3.19 -10.79 -14.69
C SER A 90 3.77 -11.92 -15.55
N ARG A 91 3.02 -12.44 -16.54
CA ARG A 91 3.54 -13.43 -17.50
C ARG A 91 4.65 -12.85 -18.40
N GLY A 92 4.64 -11.54 -18.62
CA GLY A 92 5.66 -10.83 -19.39
C GLY A 92 6.82 -10.28 -18.56
N LEU A 93 6.78 -10.43 -17.22
CA LEU A 93 7.81 -9.92 -16.32
C LEU A 93 8.83 -11.01 -15.94
N PHE A 94 10.07 -10.59 -15.70
CA PHE A 94 11.05 -11.45 -15.05
C PHE A 94 10.65 -11.69 -13.59
N GLU A 95 11.01 -12.85 -13.04
CA GLU A 95 10.65 -13.23 -11.68
C GLU A 95 11.08 -12.18 -10.64
N LYS A 96 12.27 -11.59 -10.83
CA LYS A 96 12.82 -10.55 -9.96
C LYS A 96 11.94 -9.28 -9.87
N ASP A 97 11.14 -9.00 -10.89
CA ASP A 97 10.34 -7.77 -10.98
C ASP A 97 8.85 -7.98 -10.66
N LYS A 98 8.42 -9.24 -10.48
CA LYS A 98 7.01 -9.51 -10.13
C LYS A 98 6.64 -8.96 -8.76
N LEU A 99 7.54 -9.08 -7.78
CA LEU A 99 7.27 -8.59 -6.42
C LEU A 99 7.08 -7.07 -6.39
N ILE A 100 7.93 -6.31 -7.09
CA ILE A 100 7.79 -4.84 -7.15
C ILE A 100 6.50 -4.46 -7.87
N PHE A 101 6.11 -5.18 -8.92
CA PHE A 101 4.83 -4.96 -9.59
C PHE A 101 3.63 -5.22 -8.67
N SER A 102 3.59 -6.36 -7.97
CA SER A 102 2.54 -6.66 -6.98
C SER A 102 2.46 -5.60 -5.90
N PHE A 103 3.62 -5.17 -5.41
CA PHE A 103 3.70 -4.15 -4.37
C PHE A 103 3.18 -2.79 -4.85
N LEU A 104 3.57 -2.33 -6.04
CA LEU A 104 3.09 -1.08 -6.62
C LEU A 104 1.58 -1.11 -6.88
N LEU A 105 1.05 -2.22 -7.39
CA LEU A 105 -0.40 -2.40 -7.56
C LEU A 105 -1.15 -2.26 -6.24
N CYS A 106 -0.73 -3.01 -5.21
CA CYS A 106 -1.35 -3.00 -3.89
C CYS A 106 -1.25 -1.61 -3.25
N ALA A 107 -0.06 -1.00 -3.27
CA ALA A 107 0.18 0.31 -2.69
C ALA A 107 -0.67 1.40 -3.35
N GLU A 108 -0.72 1.47 -4.68
CA GLU A 108 -1.53 2.48 -5.37
C GLU A 108 -3.04 2.28 -5.10
N ILE A 109 -3.51 1.03 -5.03
CA ILE A 109 -4.88 0.73 -4.64
C ILE A 109 -5.20 1.26 -3.23
N LEU A 110 -4.31 1.02 -2.26
CA LEU A 110 -4.50 1.45 -0.87
C LEU A 110 -4.35 2.97 -0.71
N LYS A 111 -3.48 3.61 -1.48
CA LYS A 111 -3.38 5.07 -1.58
C LYS A 111 -4.68 5.67 -2.12
N LEU A 112 -5.27 5.08 -3.17
CA LEU A 112 -6.56 5.53 -3.70
C LEU A 112 -7.69 5.41 -2.66
N GLN A 113 -7.62 4.42 -1.77
CA GLN A 113 -8.57 4.24 -0.66
C GLN A 113 -8.29 5.17 0.53
N GLY A 114 -7.19 5.91 0.53
CA GLY A 114 -6.76 6.76 1.64
C GLY A 114 -6.22 5.99 2.85
N VAL A 115 -5.92 4.70 2.69
CA VAL A 115 -5.34 3.87 3.76
C VAL A 115 -3.86 4.17 3.94
N ILE A 116 -3.16 4.45 2.82
CA ILE A 116 -1.77 4.91 2.82
C ILE A 116 -1.76 6.39 2.48
N ASN A 117 -1.14 7.20 3.33
CA ASN A 117 -0.95 8.62 3.05
C ASN A 117 0.41 8.90 2.39
N ASP A 118 0.56 10.08 1.78
CA ASP A 118 1.80 10.45 1.08
C ASP A 118 3.02 10.56 2.01
N ILE A 119 2.82 10.87 3.30
CA ILE A 119 3.91 10.97 4.28
C ILE A 119 4.47 9.58 4.58
N GLU A 120 3.60 8.60 4.86
CA GLU A 120 3.91 7.19 5.06
C GLU A 120 4.59 6.61 3.81
N TRP A 121 4.05 6.89 2.62
CA TRP A 121 4.65 6.45 1.36
C TRP A 121 6.06 7.02 1.14
N ASN A 122 6.23 8.32 1.35
CA ASN A 122 7.54 8.97 1.22
C ASN A 122 8.55 8.45 2.25
N PHE A 123 8.12 8.18 3.48
CA PHE A 123 8.97 7.57 4.49
C PHE A 123 9.46 6.18 4.07
N LEU A 124 8.59 5.34 3.51
CA LEU A 124 9.00 4.02 3.02
C LEU A 124 10.09 4.12 1.95
N LEU A 125 9.92 5.05 1.00
CA LEU A 125 10.84 5.22 -0.14
C LEU A 125 12.17 5.87 0.26
N ARG A 126 12.12 6.97 1.03
CA ARG A 126 13.27 7.85 1.28
C ARG A 126 13.80 7.78 2.71
N GLY A 127 13.06 7.17 3.63
CA GLY A 127 13.30 7.28 5.06
C GLY A 127 12.79 8.60 5.65
N GLY A 128 13.02 8.79 6.94
CA GLY A 128 12.64 10.02 7.63
C GLY A 128 13.60 11.17 7.29
N LEU A 129 13.02 12.36 7.09
CA LEU A 129 13.81 13.59 7.01
C LEU A 129 14.28 13.98 8.40
N VAL A 130 15.59 14.22 8.54
CA VAL A 130 16.17 14.72 9.79
C VAL A 130 15.71 16.16 9.97
N THR A 131 14.76 16.39 10.87
CA THR A 131 14.45 17.74 11.37
C THR A 131 15.56 18.18 12.34
N GLU A 132 16.04 19.42 12.20
CA GLU A 132 17.06 20.05 13.05
C GLU A 132 16.55 20.41 14.46
N GLU A 133 15.36 19.94 14.84
CA GLU A 133 14.82 20.14 16.19
C GLU A 133 15.70 19.45 17.23
N LYS A 134 15.73 20.02 18.45
CA LYS A 134 16.43 19.42 19.59
C LYS A 134 15.81 18.06 19.91
N ARG A 135 16.46 17.00 19.43
CA ARG A 135 16.04 15.63 19.69
C ARG A 135 16.24 15.28 21.17
N PRO A 136 15.30 14.53 21.78
CA PRO A 136 15.50 14.01 23.13
C PRO A 136 16.72 13.07 23.16
N PRO A 137 17.48 13.09 24.28
CA PRO A 137 18.64 12.22 24.43
C PRO A 137 18.21 10.75 24.44
N LYS A 138 19.09 9.85 23.99
CA LYS A 138 18.84 8.40 24.02
C LYS A 138 18.61 7.94 25.47
N PRO A 139 17.53 7.19 25.75
CA PRO A 139 17.33 6.55 27.04
C PRO A 139 18.47 5.57 27.37
N ASN A 140 18.77 5.42 28.66
CA ASN A 140 19.83 4.55 29.15
C ASN A 140 19.38 3.07 29.23
N HIS A 141 19.03 2.52 28.07
CA HIS A 141 18.71 1.11 27.88
C HIS A 141 19.85 0.41 27.14
N ASP A 142 20.30 -0.73 27.66
CA ASP A 142 21.40 -1.53 27.10
C ASP A 142 21.03 -2.19 25.76
N TRP A 143 19.74 -2.39 25.52
CA TRP A 143 19.20 -3.00 24.29
C TRP A 143 18.94 -1.97 23.18
N LEU A 144 18.97 -0.67 23.47
CA LEU A 144 18.64 0.37 22.50
C LEU A 144 19.90 1.02 21.93
N SER A 145 20.16 0.85 20.63
CA SER A 145 21.23 1.60 19.96
C SER A 145 20.81 3.06 19.69
N LEU A 146 21.81 3.94 19.53
CA LEU A 146 21.56 5.33 19.13
C LEU A 146 20.88 5.42 17.75
N GLU A 147 21.19 4.48 16.86
CA GLU A 147 20.56 4.37 15.54
C GLU A 147 19.07 4.06 15.66
N HIS A 148 18.69 3.01 16.41
CA HIS A 148 17.29 2.66 16.63
C HIS A 148 16.52 3.81 17.31
N TRP A 149 17.14 4.51 18.27
CA TRP A 149 16.51 5.69 18.87
C TRP A 149 16.23 6.79 17.85
N ASN A 150 17.20 7.11 16.98
CA ASN A 150 17.01 8.09 15.93
C ASN A 150 15.90 7.67 14.96
N GLN A 151 15.80 6.40 14.61
CA GLN A 151 14.74 5.89 13.73
C GLN A 151 13.35 5.98 14.38
N ALA A 152 13.25 5.68 15.68
CA ALA A 152 12.01 5.86 16.44
C ALA A 152 11.54 7.32 16.43
N LEU A 153 12.47 8.28 16.60
CA LEU A 153 12.15 9.70 16.53
C LEU A 153 11.72 10.15 15.13
N LEU A 154 12.31 9.60 14.08
CA LEU A 154 11.90 9.89 12.71
C LEU A 154 10.48 9.39 12.41
N LEU A 155 10.08 8.24 12.98
CA LEU A 155 8.74 7.67 12.82
C LEU A 155 7.63 8.52 13.46
N VAL A 156 7.93 9.31 14.50
CA VAL A 156 6.96 10.19 15.19
C VAL A 156 6.26 11.14 14.21
N GLY A 157 6.99 11.64 13.22
CA GLY A 157 6.47 12.57 12.22
C GLY A 157 5.65 11.91 11.11
N VAL A 158 5.55 10.57 11.10
CA VAL A 158 4.96 9.82 9.98
C VAL A 158 3.49 9.51 10.20
N CYS A 159 3.13 9.00 11.38
CA CYS A 159 1.73 8.73 11.73
C CYS A 159 1.49 8.86 13.24
N ASP A 160 0.22 9.04 13.61
CA ASP A 160 -0.18 9.27 15.01
C ASP A 160 0.16 8.11 15.93
N VAL A 161 0.10 6.88 15.43
CA VAL A 161 0.40 5.67 16.22
C VAL A 161 1.87 5.65 16.68
N PHE A 162 2.79 6.21 15.90
CA PHE A 162 4.20 6.27 16.25
C PHE A 162 4.56 7.44 17.17
N LYS A 163 3.64 8.39 17.44
CA LYS A 163 3.92 9.51 18.35
C LYS A 163 4.19 9.05 19.79
N THR A 164 3.60 7.94 20.22
CA THR A 164 3.84 7.38 21.55
C THR A 164 5.12 6.55 21.62
N LEU A 165 5.71 6.18 20.48
CA LEU A 165 6.83 5.24 20.43
C LEU A 165 8.05 5.66 21.26
N PRO A 166 8.52 6.92 21.22
CA PRO A 166 9.66 7.32 22.05
C PRO A 166 9.38 7.21 23.55
N HIS A 167 8.19 7.62 23.98
CA HIS A 167 7.73 7.50 25.37
C HIS A 167 7.65 6.02 25.78
N ASP A 168 7.09 5.18 24.92
CA ASP A 168 6.96 3.76 25.18
C ASP A 168 8.35 3.09 25.30
N ILE A 169 9.31 3.48 24.46
CA ILE A 169 10.72 3.04 24.56
C ILE A 169 11.37 3.51 25.88
N GLU A 170 11.07 4.73 26.35
CA GLU A 170 11.59 5.25 27.62
C GLU A 170 11.08 4.44 28.82
N HIS A 171 9.79 4.12 28.83
CA HIS A 171 9.13 3.46 29.95
C HIS A 171 9.27 1.93 29.97
N TYR A 172 9.35 1.28 28.80
CA TYR A 172 9.51 -0.16 28.75
C TYR A 172 10.94 -0.58 29.09
N GLN A 173 11.07 -1.49 30.05
CA GLN A 173 12.36 -2.09 30.42
C GLN A 173 12.83 -3.16 29.43
N GLN A 174 11.97 -3.57 28.50
CA GLN A 174 12.25 -4.62 27.51
C GLN A 174 11.99 -4.14 26.08
N PRO A 175 12.64 -4.75 25.07
CA PRO A 175 12.44 -4.40 23.67
C PRO A 175 11.01 -4.57 23.18
N ILE A 176 10.57 -3.61 22.38
CA ILE A 176 9.30 -3.64 21.64
C ILE A 176 9.48 -4.49 20.38
N TYR A 177 8.52 -5.38 20.08
CA TYR A 177 8.54 -6.17 18.85
C TYR A 177 7.27 -6.03 18.02
N VAL A 178 7.37 -6.11 16.71
CA VAL A 178 6.23 -6.18 15.78
C VAL A 178 6.30 -7.51 15.02
N GLN A 179 5.21 -8.26 15.08
CA GLN A 179 4.98 -9.51 14.38
C GLN A 179 4.46 -9.19 12.98
N ILE A 180 5.18 -9.62 11.95
CA ILE A 180 4.79 -9.44 10.55
C ILE A 180 3.99 -10.65 10.07
N ASN A 181 4.45 -11.84 10.39
CA ASN A 181 3.81 -13.12 10.12
C ASN A 181 4.24 -14.14 11.20
N PRO A 182 3.71 -15.37 11.26
CA PRO A 182 4.07 -16.34 12.31
C PRO A 182 5.57 -16.64 12.49
N GLU A 183 6.38 -16.46 11.45
CA GLU A 183 7.82 -16.78 11.43
C GLU A 183 8.72 -15.55 11.58
N LEU A 184 8.22 -14.35 11.25
CA LEU A 184 8.98 -13.10 11.23
C LEU A 184 8.48 -12.12 12.29
N ARG A 185 9.36 -11.82 13.23
CA ARG A 185 9.20 -10.76 14.24
C ARG A 185 10.37 -9.80 14.16
N ILE A 186 10.09 -8.49 14.14
CA ILE A 186 11.11 -7.44 14.20
C ILE A 186 11.13 -6.86 15.60
N VAL A 187 12.31 -6.79 16.21
CA VAL A 187 12.50 -6.28 17.57
C VAL A 187 13.36 -5.02 17.50
N ILE A 188 12.98 -3.97 18.23
CA ILE A 188 13.84 -2.79 18.43
C ILE A 188 14.92 -3.17 19.42
N SER A 189 15.97 -3.85 18.99
CA SER A 189 17.08 -4.26 19.86
C SER A 189 18.40 -4.25 19.11
N SER A 190 19.46 -3.79 19.77
CA SER A 190 20.85 -3.90 19.30
C SER A 190 21.44 -5.28 19.51
N ASN A 191 20.83 -6.09 20.37
CA ASN A 191 21.30 -7.42 20.75
C ASN A 191 20.21 -8.46 20.44
N ASP A 192 20.60 -9.72 20.22
CA ASP A 192 19.67 -10.84 20.02
C ASP A 192 18.97 -11.21 21.34
N ILE A 193 18.09 -10.33 21.82
CA ILE A 193 17.31 -10.56 23.03
C ILE A 193 16.03 -11.31 22.64
N THR A 194 15.80 -12.44 23.30
CA THR A 194 14.65 -13.31 23.08
C THR A 194 13.46 -13.01 24.01
N THR A 195 13.69 -12.23 25.07
CA THR A 195 12.69 -11.79 26.04
C THR A 195 12.07 -10.48 25.58
N ASN A 196 10.82 -10.56 25.10
CA ASN A 196 10.10 -9.41 24.58
C ASN A 196 8.79 -9.23 25.35
N VAL A 197 8.37 -7.98 25.52
CA VAL A 197 7.02 -7.66 26.03
C VAL A 197 6.05 -7.67 24.85
N PRO A 198 4.85 -8.29 24.98
CA PRO A 198 3.79 -8.17 23.99
C PRO A 198 3.58 -6.70 23.64
N SER A 199 3.91 -6.32 22.41
CA SER A 199 3.71 -4.93 22.02
C SER A 199 2.26 -4.74 21.59
N ASP A 200 1.63 -3.68 22.11
CA ASP A 200 0.34 -3.22 21.63
C ASP A 200 0.38 -2.89 20.12
N TYR A 201 1.58 -2.59 19.59
CA TYR A 201 1.81 -2.24 18.19
C TYR A 201 1.41 -3.34 17.21
N ASN A 202 1.39 -4.60 17.63
CA ASN A 202 0.84 -5.69 16.82
C ASN A 202 -0.64 -5.51 16.46
N THR A 203 -1.39 -4.85 17.35
CA THR A 203 -2.83 -4.58 17.18
C THR A 203 -3.11 -3.17 16.71
N LYS A 204 -2.26 -2.20 17.06
CA LYS A 204 -2.45 -0.78 16.71
C LYS A 204 -2.01 -0.44 15.28
N LEU A 205 -1.02 -1.14 14.73
CA LEU A 205 -0.45 -0.83 13.41
C LEU A 205 -1.22 -1.52 12.28
N SER A 206 -1.51 -0.76 11.22
CA SER A 206 -1.93 -1.33 9.94
C SER A 206 -0.79 -2.13 9.29
N ASP A 207 -1.11 -3.00 8.34
CA ASP A 207 -0.07 -3.82 7.68
C ASP A 207 0.97 -2.98 6.94
N PHE A 208 0.56 -1.83 6.37
CA PHE A 208 1.51 -0.89 5.77
C PHE A 208 2.39 -0.21 6.84
N GLN A 209 1.82 0.17 7.98
CA GLN A 209 2.60 0.76 9.08
C GLN A 209 3.59 -0.23 9.69
N LYS A 210 3.28 -1.53 9.69
CA LYS A 210 4.25 -2.57 10.02
C LYS A 210 5.43 -2.59 9.04
N LEU A 211 5.22 -2.33 7.74
CA LEU A 211 6.33 -2.16 6.80
C LEU A 211 7.19 -0.93 7.10
N LEU A 212 6.60 0.18 7.56
CA LEU A 212 7.36 1.36 7.99
C LEU A 212 8.23 1.05 9.21
N PHE A 213 7.70 0.27 10.14
CA PHE A 213 8.45 -0.24 11.29
C PHE A 213 9.63 -1.13 10.84
N VAL A 214 9.39 -2.07 9.91
CA VAL A 214 10.46 -2.90 9.33
C VAL A 214 11.51 -2.05 8.63
N LYS A 215 11.09 -1.06 7.83
CA LYS A 215 11.98 -0.13 7.13
C LYS A 215 12.91 0.62 8.09
N ALA A 216 12.39 1.01 9.25
CA ALA A 216 13.11 1.77 10.26
C ALA A 216 14.10 0.91 11.07
N PHE A 217 13.69 -0.30 11.49
CA PHE A 217 14.46 -1.10 12.45
C PHE A 217 15.13 -2.35 11.87
N ALA A 218 14.65 -2.86 10.75
CA ALA A 218 15.20 -4.05 10.09
C ALA A 218 15.07 -3.95 8.56
N PRO A 219 15.77 -2.98 7.90
CA PRO A 219 15.62 -2.75 6.47
C PRO A 219 15.99 -3.96 5.60
N TYR A 220 16.86 -4.85 6.10
CA TYR A 220 17.23 -6.10 5.42
C TYR A 220 16.06 -7.08 5.28
N SER A 221 15.09 -7.05 6.20
CA SER A 221 13.88 -7.89 6.18
C SER A 221 12.73 -7.26 5.40
N LEU A 222 12.93 -6.08 4.80
CA LEU A 222 11.87 -5.33 4.12
C LEU A 222 11.32 -6.08 2.92
N VAL A 223 12.19 -6.66 2.08
CA VAL A 223 11.75 -7.42 0.88
C VAL A 223 10.89 -8.61 1.29
N GLN A 224 11.33 -9.36 2.30
CA GLN A 224 10.55 -10.48 2.84
C GLN A 224 9.21 -9.99 3.40
N SER A 225 9.19 -8.87 4.14
CA SER A 225 7.96 -8.30 4.71
C SER A 225 6.99 -7.81 3.63
N ILE A 226 7.50 -7.24 2.53
CA ILE A 226 6.70 -6.84 1.36
C ILE A 226 6.02 -8.07 0.74
N THR A 227 6.71 -9.21 0.63
CA THR A 227 6.11 -10.45 0.14
C THR A 227 4.87 -10.85 0.95
N TYR A 228 4.92 -10.73 2.27
CA TYR A 228 3.74 -11.01 3.12
C TYR A 228 2.66 -9.94 3.02
N PHE A 229 3.03 -8.68 2.78
CA PHE A 229 2.08 -7.60 2.61
C PHE A 229 1.23 -7.73 1.32
N VAL A 230 1.80 -8.34 0.28
CA VAL A 230 1.10 -8.54 -1.01
C VAL A 230 0.50 -9.93 -1.18
N ALA A 231 0.72 -10.84 -0.23
CA ALA A 231 0.23 -12.23 -0.25
C ALA A 231 -1.24 -12.31 0.17
#